data_AF-A0AAW1S7N9-F1
#
_entry.id   AF-A0AAW1S7N9-F1
#
_cell.length_a   1.000
_cell.length_b   1.000
_cell.length_c   1.000
_cell.angle_alpha   90.00
_cell.angle_beta   90.00
_cell.angle_gamma   90.00
#
_symmetry.space_group_name_H-M   'P 1'
#
loop_
_entity.id
_entity.type
_entity.pdbx_description
1 polymer ?
#
loop_
_entity_poly.entity_id
_entity_poly.type
_entity_poly.pdbx_seq_one_letter_code
_entity_poly.pdbx_strand_id
1 'polypeptide(L)'
;MSAAAAALRRLGQEGPRLARGIHNGRPALGGHDGPHYLHAEHMYEPWNIAHKKLKWGVAITLFVSIGFGLPFYAVHWQQKKAAG
;
A
#
# COMPACT_ATOMS: atom_id res chain seq x y z
N MET A 1 51.77 34.15 14.84
CA MET A 1 50.31 34.15 15.11
C MET A 1 49.72 32.87 14.52
N SER A 2 48.98 31.98 15.15
CA SER A 2 48.71 31.61 16.55
C SER A 2 48.15 30.19 16.44
N ALA A 3 48.90 29.17 16.86
CA ALA A 3 48.46 27.77 16.81
C ALA A 3 47.19 27.51 17.64
N ALA A 4 46.92 28.39 18.63
CA ALA A 4 45.73 28.37 19.47
C ALA A 4 44.43 28.61 18.67
N ALA A 5 44.47 29.42 17.61
CA ALA A 5 43.29 29.66 16.76
C ALA A 5 42.91 28.44 15.91
N ALA A 6 43.90 27.62 15.53
CA ALA A 6 43.66 26.37 14.81
C ALA A 6 43.10 25.27 15.72
N ALA A 7 43.55 25.22 16.98
CA ALA A 7 43.05 24.26 17.98
C ALA A 7 41.59 24.55 18.39
N LEU A 8 41.23 25.82 18.57
CA LEU A 8 39.85 26.23 18.88
C LEU A 8 38.86 25.92 17.74
N ARG A 9 39.30 26.03 16.47
CA ARG A 9 38.49 25.60 15.32
C ARG A 9 38.27 24.09 15.25
N ARG A 10 39.24 23.29 15.72
CA ARG A 10 39.09 21.83 15.81
C ARG A 10 38.11 21.42 16.90
N LEU A 11 38.14 22.06 18.06
CA LEU A 11 37.24 21.77 19.17
C LEU A 11 35.77 22.11 18.87
N GLY A 12 35.49 23.04 17.95
CA GLY A 12 34.13 23.34 17.49
C GLY A 12 33.51 22.29 16.57
N GLN A 13 34.27 21.28 16.12
CA GLN A 13 33.79 20.25 15.17
C GLN A 13 33.39 18.94 15.85
N GLU A 14 33.67 18.75 17.15
CA GLU A 14 33.39 17.52 17.89
C GLU A 14 32.17 17.63 18.83
N GLY A 15 31.11 18.32 18.39
CA GLY A 15 29.78 18.10 18.96
C GLY A 15 29.22 16.79 18.39
N PRO A 16 28.66 15.87 19.21
CA PRO A 16 28.10 14.63 18.68
C PRO A 16 26.95 14.96 17.73
N ARG A 17 27.20 14.84 16.43
CA ARG A 17 26.16 14.91 15.42
C ARG A 17 25.32 13.65 15.59
N LEU A 18 24.20 13.75 16.30
CA LEU A 18 23.16 12.73 16.33
C LEU A 18 22.54 12.62 14.95
N ALA A 19 23.23 11.98 14.01
CA ALA A 19 22.73 11.67 12.69
C ALA A 19 21.92 10.37 12.77
N ARG A 20 20.78 10.39 13.47
CA ARG A 20 19.74 9.38 13.24
C ARG A 20 18.83 9.90 12.12
N GLY A 21 19.32 9.80 10.89
CA GLY A 21 18.49 10.02 9.72
C GLY A 21 17.46 8.88 9.62
N ILE A 22 16.18 9.23 9.46
CA ILE A 22 15.17 8.26 9.09
C ILE A 22 15.47 7.86 7.65
N HIS A 23 15.91 6.61 7.45
CA HIS A 23 16.09 6.03 6.13
C HIS A 23 14.71 5.75 5.54
N ASN A 24 14.14 6.73 4.83
CA ASN A 24 13.08 6.45 3.88
C ASN A 24 13.73 5.68 2.72
N GLY A 25 13.39 4.40 2.58
CA GLY A 25 13.88 3.56 1.50
C GLY A 25 13.72 4.27 0.16
N ARG A 26 14.78 4.29 -0.64
CA ARG A 26 14.74 4.80 -2.02
C ARG A 26 13.59 4.10 -2.76
N PRO A 27 12.75 4.80 -3.53
CA PRO A 27 11.90 4.12 -4.49
C PRO A 27 12.83 3.38 -5.45
N ALA A 28 12.72 2.06 -5.49
CA ALA A 28 13.38 1.24 -6.49
C ALA A 28 12.78 1.63 -7.85
N LEU A 29 13.40 2.60 -8.52
CA LEU A 29 13.07 2.95 -9.89
C LEU A 29 13.43 1.73 -10.74
N GLY A 30 12.38 1.09 -11.26
CA GLY A 30 12.42 -0.21 -11.94
C GLY A 30 13.55 -0.29 -12.97
N GLY A 31 14.55 -1.11 -12.63
CA GLY A 31 15.45 -1.76 -13.57
C GLY A 31 15.11 -3.25 -13.62
N HIS A 32 15.93 -4.05 -14.31
CA HIS A 32 15.75 -5.49 -14.53
C HIS A 32 15.40 -6.33 -13.26
N ASP A 33 15.71 -5.81 -12.06
CA ASP A 33 15.42 -6.42 -10.76
C ASP A 33 14.16 -5.83 -10.06
N GLY A 34 13.34 -5.08 -10.78
CA GLY A 34 12.07 -4.55 -10.31
C GLY A 34 11.05 -5.67 -10.06
N PRO A 35 10.04 -5.45 -9.21
CA PRO A 35 9.04 -6.48 -8.96
C PRO A 35 8.29 -6.84 -10.25
N HIS A 36 7.98 -8.14 -10.41
CA HIS A 36 7.42 -8.75 -11.63
C HIS A 36 6.29 -7.95 -12.30
N TYR A 37 5.40 -7.33 -11.52
CA TYR A 37 4.27 -6.54 -12.04
C TYR A 37 4.65 -5.21 -12.71
N LEU A 38 5.86 -4.70 -12.49
CA LEU A 38 6.27 -3.36 -12.95
C LEU A 38 6.67 -3.35 -14.43
N HIS A 39 7.18 -4.47 -14.93
CA HIS A 39 7.63 -4.64 -16.31
C HIS A 39 6.95 -5.83 -17.01
N ALA A 40 5.82 -6.32 -16.48
CA ALA A 40 5.03 -7.35 -17.13
C ALA A 40 4.43 -6.83 -18.45
N GLU A 41 4.39 -7.67 -19.49
CA GLU A 41 3.77 -7.33 -20.78
C GLU A 41 2.27 -7.01 -20.63
N HIS A 42 1.61 -7.66 -19.69
CA HIS A 42 0.19 -7.47 -19.41
C HIS A 42 -0.03 -6.85 -18.03
N MET A 43 -0.90 -5.83 -17.96
CA MET A 43 -1.24 -5.14 -16.71
C MET A 43 -1.81 -6.08 -15.65
N TYR A 44 -2.61 -7.06 -16.07
CA TYR A 44 -3.21 -8.06 -15.20
C TYR A 44 -2.79 -9.45 -15.66
N GLU A 45 -2.48 -10.31 -14.69
CA GLU A 45 -2.12 -11.70 -14.95
C GLU A 45 -3.14 -12.66 -14.30
N PRO A 46 -4.30 -12.91 -14.92
CA PRO A 46 -5.33 -13.79 -14.35
C PRO A 46 -4.84 -15.22 -14.13
N TRP A 47 -3.86 -15.67 -14.92
CA TRP A 47 -3.28 -17.00 -14.81
C TRP A 47 -2.38 -17.16 -13.57
N ASN A 48 -1.70 -16.07 -13.16
CA ASN A 48 -0.72 -16.02 -12.07
C ASN A 48 -1.36 -15.76 -10.70
N ILE A 49 -2.61 -16.19 -10.50
CA ILE A 49 -3.33 -16.06 -9.24
C ILE A 49 -3.51 -17.45 -8.63
N ALA A 50 -2.93 -17.67 -7.45
CA ALA A 50 -3.18 -18.88 -6.66
C ALA A 50 -4.68 -18.99 -6.31
N HIS A 51 -5.25 -20.17 -6.55
CA HIS A 51 -6.67 -20.50 -6.37
C HIS A 51 -7.65 -19.56 -7.12
N LYS A 52 -7.29 -19.13 -8.34
CA LYS A 52 -8.08 -18.19 -9.15
C LYS A 52 -9.57 -18.53 -9.26
N LYS A 53 -9.92 -19.79 -9.49
CA LYS A 53 -11.33 -20.21 -9.63
C LYS A 53 -12.14 -19.97 -8.35
N LEU A 54 -11.54 -20.23 -7.19
CA LEU A 54 -12.19 -20.00 -5.90
C LEU A 54 -12.36 -18.49 -5.64
N LYS A 55 -11.30 -17.70 -5.83
CA LYS A 55 -11.35 -16.24 -5.63
C LYS A 55 -12.38 -15.57 -6.52
N TRP A 56 -12.37 -15.88 -7.82
CA TRP A 56 -13.35 -15.33 -8.76
C TRP A 56 -14.76 -15.86 -8.48
N GLY A 57 -14.92 -17.13 -8.12
CA GLY A 57 -16.22 -17.70 -7.75
C GLY A 57 -16.83 -17.03 -6.51
N VAL A 58 -16.03 -16.80 -5.47
CA VAL A 58 -16.48 -16.09 -4.26
C VAL A 58 -16.80 -14.63 -4.58
N ALA A 59 -15.95 -13.95 -5.35
CA ALA A 59 -16.18 -12.56 -5.74
C ALA A 59 -17.49 -12.39 -6.53
N ILE A 60 -17.72 -13.24 -7.53
CA ILE A 60 -18.94 -13.20 -8.35
C ILE A 60 -20.17 -13.53 -7.51
N THR A 61 -20.10 -14.60 -6.71
CA THR A 61 -21.22 -14.99 -5.83
C THR A 61 -21.59 -13.84 -4.89
N LEU A 62 -20.60 -13.23 -4.24
CA LEU A 62 -20.82 -12.11 -3.33
C LEU A 62 -21.46 -10.91 -4.05
N PHE A 63 -20.94 -10.57 -5.23
CA PHE A 63 -21.46 -9.45 -6.01
C PHE A 63 -22.92 -9.66 -6.42
N VAL A 64 -23.27 -10.86 -6.89
CA VAL A 64 -24.64 -11.23 -7.24
C VAL A 64 -25.53 -11.23 -6.00
N SER A 65 -25.10 -11.86 -4.90
CA SER A 65 -25.86 -11.92 -3.66
C SER A 65 -26.17 -10.53 -3.10
N ILE A 66 -25.23 -9.57 -3.18
CA ILE A 66 -25.48 -8.18 -2.77
C ILE A 66 -26.45 -7.49 -3.73
N GLY A 67 -26.23 -7.65 -5.05
CA GLY A 67 -27.07 -7.03 -6.08
C GLY A 67 -28.54 -7.42 -5.98
N PHE A 68 -28.83 -8.68 -5.65
CA PHE A 68 -30.20 -9.13 -5.40
C PHE A 68 -30.63 -8.91 -3.95
N GLY A 69 -29.78 -9.20 -2.96
CA GLY A 69 -30.14 -9.14 -1.55
C GLY A 69 -30.54 -7.74 -1.06
N LEU A 70 -29.88 -6.68 -1.55
CA LEU A 70 -30.18 -5.31 -1.16
C LEU A 70 -31.62 -4.88 -1.53
N PRO A 71 -32.10 -5.04 -2.77
CA PRO A 71 -33.50 -4.79 -3.13
C PRO A 71 -34.52 -5.52 -2.25
N PHE A 72 -34.32 -6.82 -2.00
CA PHE A 72 -35.23 -7.60 -1.15
C PHE A 72 -35.26 -7.08 0.28
N TYR A 73 -34.09 -6.77 0.85
CA TYR A 73 -34.00 -6.20 2.19
C TYR A 73 -34.68 -4.82 2.27
N ALA A 74 -34.49 -3.97 1.25
CA ALA A 74 -35.10 -2.65 1.19
C ALA A 74 -36.64 -2.73 1.17
N VAL A 75 -37.22 -3.62 0.36
CA VAL A 75 -38.67 -3.85 0.31
C VAL A 75 -39.18 -4.39 1.65
N HIS A 76 -38.50 -5.38 2.23
CA HIS A 76 -38.89 -5.92 3.54
C HIS A 76 -38.90 -4.83 4.62
N TRP A 77 -37.89 -3.95 4.64
CA TRP A 77 -37.82 -2.82 5.56
C TRP A 77 -38.95 -1.81 5.32
N GLN A 78 -39.27 -1.52 4.06
CA GLN A 78 -40.40 -0.64 3.72
C GLN A 78 -41.75 -1.23 4.16
N GLN A 79 -41.96 -2.53 3.95
CA GLN A 79 -43.17 -3.22 4.40
C GLN A 79 -43.30 -3.18 5.93
N LYS A 80 -42.20 -3.38 6.68
CA LYS A 80 -42.20 -3.23 8.14
C LYS A 80 -42.58 -1.84 8.63
N LYS A 81 -42.19 -0.78 7.91
CA LYS A 81 -42.59 0.59 8.23
C LYS A 81 -44.04 0.88 7.85
N ALA A 82 -44.55 0.25 6.78
CA ALA A 82 -45.90 0.46 6.27
C ALA A 82 -46.96 -0.36 7.00
N ALA A 83 -46.59 -1.48 7.62
CA ALA A 83 -47.47 -2.36 8.39
C ALA A 83 -47.78 -1.84 9.80
N GLY A 84 -47.87 -0.51 9.97
CA GLY A 84 -48.17 0.15 11.24
C GLY A 84 -49.35 -0.45 11.99
#